data_AF-A0AAJ2KUS8-F1
#
_entry.id   AF-A0AAJ2KUS8-F1
#
_cell.length_a   1.000
_cell.length_b   1.000
_cell.length_c   1.000
_cell.angle_alpha   90.00
_cell.angle_beta   90.00
_cell.angle_gamma   90.00
#
_symmetry.space_group_name_H-M   'P 1'
#
loop_
_entity.id
_entity.type
_entity.pdbx_description
1 polymer ?
#
loop_
_entity_poly.entity_id
_entity_poly.type
_entity_poly.pdbx_seq_one_letter_code
_entity_poly.pdbx_strand_id
1 'polypeptide(L)'
;MSEKRVLMISVYGALLFAVIGVVWGLIINSQMILFDGAYSFISVVLSLMSLLGAAYIKKQDEKRFPFGKEVLEPIIIIVKYSIILVLCIVALASSGYDLFTGGRAVDPGYALVYSILSTVGCAVVLYFLSQKKKTSQSGFIEAEQKQWLMDTLLSGAVLVGFLGATIVSYTQYAAYVAYIDPLMVLLVSLYCLKLPYVMIRDNIREVLEMSPAQPLQTHILKLVEETETKYRFVESVTRTSKVGEKLYIEIDFILDPSSKAQTVREHDEIREEINLKMKDIHYTKWLTVSFTQDRKWA
;
A
#
# COMPACT_ATOMS: atom_id res chain seq x y z
N MET A 1 -11.88 7.31 -13.59
CA MET A 1 -10.68 8.18 -13.80
C MET A 1 -9.51 7.25 -14.04
N SER A 2 -8.59 7.59 -14.94
CA SER A 2 -7.35 6.82 -15.12
C SER A 2 -6.51 6.87 -13.83
N GLU A 3 -5.88 5.76 -13.46
CA GLU A 3 -4.89 5.64 -12.38
C GLU A 3 -3.90 6.81 -12.37
N LYS A 4 -3.38 7.19 -13.54
CA LYS A 4 -2.48 8.34 -13.70
C LYS A 4 -3.06 9.63 -13.09
N ARG A 5 -4.35 9.90 -13.27
CA ARG A 5 -4.99 11.11 -12.71
C ARG A 5 -5.09 11.03 -11.19
N VAL A 6 -5.36 9.84 -10.64
CA VAL A 6 -5.45 9.64 -9.19
C VAL A 6 -4.09 9.86 -8.53
N LEU A 7 -3.04 9.26 -9.10
CA LEU A 7 -1.66 9.47 -8.65
C LEU A 7 -1.23 10.94 -8.78
N MET A 8 -1.61 11.64 -9.85
CA MET A 8 -1.33 13.08 -9.99
C MET A 8 -2.03 13.95 -8.94
N ILE A 9 -3.26 13.60 -8.53
CA ILE A 9 -3.95 14.29 -7.42
C ILE A 9 -3.16 14.10 -6.12
N SER A 10 -2.66 12.89 -5.86
CA SER A 10 -1.80 12.60 -4.71
C SER A 10 -0.54 13.49 -4.74
N VAL A 11 0.17 13.53 -5.88
CA VAL A 11 1.39 14.33 -6.06
C VAL A 11 1.14 15.81 -5.81
N TYR A 12 0.10 16.40 -6.41
CA TYR A 12 -0.20 17.83 -6.22
C TYR A 12 -0.63 18.14 -4.79
N GLY A 13 -1.43 17.27 -4.17
CA GLY A 13 -1.83 17.40 -2.77
C GLY A 13 -0.61 17.37 -1.86
N ALA A 14 0.23 16.34 -1.99
CA ALA A 14 1.44 16.18 -1.18
C ALA A 14 2.41 17.35 -1.37
N LEU A 15 2.55 17.88 -2.60
CA LEU A 15 3.43 19.02 -2.88
C LEU A 15 2.95 20.28 -2.17
N LEU A 16 1.64 20.53 -2.16
CA LEU A 16 1.06 21.64 -1.43
C LEU A 16 1.36 21.53 0.08
N PHE A 17 1.12 20.36 0.69
CA PHE A 17 1.40 20.15 2.12
C PHE A 17 2.89 20.20 2.45
N ALA A 18 3.75 19.68 1.59
CA ALA A 18 5.20 19.76 1.75
C ALA A 18 5.68 21.21 1.87
N VAL A 19 5.25 22.08 0.94
CA VAL A 19 5.63 23.50 0.95
C VAL A 19 5.09 24.20 2.19
N ILE A 20 3.81 23.98 2.51
CA ILE A 20 3.19 24.61 3.69
C ILE A 20 3.89 24.14 4.97
N GLY A 21 4.06 22.83 5.17
CA GLY A 21 4.66 22.27 6.37
C GLY A 21 6.10 22.72 6.60
N VAL A 22 6.95 22.70 5.57
CA VAL A 22 8.35 23.16 5.72
C VAL A 22 8.42 24.65 6.06
N VAL A 23 7.67 25.50 5.36
CA VAL A 23 7.68 26.96 5.60
C VAL A 23 7.15 27.27 7.01
N TRP A 24 6.02 26.66 7.40
CA TRP A 24 5.38 26.89 8.69
C TRP A 24 6.21 26.36 9.85
N GLY A 25 6.83 25.18 9.68
CA GLY A 25 7.70 24.56 10.68
C GLY A 25 8.95 25.39 10.98
N LEU A 26 9.56 25.98 9.94
CA LEU A 26 10.72 26.87 10.11
C LEU A 26 10.34 28.19 10.81
N ILE A 27 9.16 28.76 10.52
CA ILE A 27 8.70 30.00 11.16
C ILE A 27 8.44 29.79 12.65
N ILE A 28 7.85 28.64 13.03
CA ILE A 28 7.38 28.38 14.40
C ILE A 28 8.40 27.61 15.24
N ASN A 29 9.50 27.15 14.64
CA ASN A 29 10.49 26.26 15.28
C ASN A 29 9.86 24.98 15.88
N SER A 30 8.78 24.47 15.27
CA SER A 30 8.17 23.18 15.65
C SER A 30 8.80 22.04 14.88
N GLN A 31 9.33 21.06 15.60
CA GLN A 31 9.86 19.85 14.96
C GLN A 31 8.75 18.95 14.43
N MET A 32 7.60 18.88 15.11
CA MET A 32 6.48 18.09 14.62
C MET A 32 5.99 18.58 13.26
N ILE A 33 5.86 19.89 13.09
CA ILE A 33 5.44 20.51 11.82
C ILE A 33 6.53 20.35 10.75
N LEU A 34 7.81 20.53 11.12
CA LEU A 34 8.92 20.31 10.20
C LEU A 34 9.01 18.84 9.74
N PHE A 35 8.78 17.89 10.64
CA PHE A 35 8.71 16.46 10.33
C PHE A 35 7.58 16.18 9.35
N ASP A 36 6.38 16.71 9.59
CA ASP A 36 5.23 16.56 8.70
C ASP A 36 5.50 17.15 7.30
N GLY A 37 6.17 18.31 7.24
CA GLY A 37 6.61 18.94 5.99
C GLY A 37 7.67 18.10 5.25
N ALA A 38 8.70 17.61 5.95
CA ALA A 38 9.75 16.77 5.37
C ALA A 38 9.20 15.43 4.88
N TYR A 39 8.31 14.82 5.67
CA TYR A 39 7.58 13.61 5.31
C TYR A 39 6.75 13.85 4.04
N SER A 40 5.99 14.94 3.98
CA SER A 40 5.19 15.32 2.81
C SER A 40 6.08 15.57 1.57
N PHE A 41 7.25 16.18 1.74
CA PHE A 41 8.17 16.41 0.63
C PHE A 41 8.73 15.10 0.08
N ILE A 42 9.19 14.20 0.97
CA ILE A 42 9.66 12.87 0.60
C ILE A 42 8.53 12.11 -0.10
N SER A 43 7.29 12.21 0.42
CA SER A 43 6.16 11.51 -0.16
C SER A 43 5.85 11.97 -1.57
N VAL A 44 6.00 13.25 -1.92
CA VAL A 44 5.90 13.74 -3.31
C VAL A 44 6.87 13.02 -4.23
N VAL A 45 8.15 12.93 -3.84
CA VAL A 45 9.19 12.26 -4.64
C VAL A 45 8.84 10.79 -4.84
N LEU A 46 8.34 10.13 -3.79
CA LEU A 46 7.95 8.73 -3.85
C LEU A 46 6.68 8.51 -4.68
N SER A 47 5.70 9.41 -4.61
CA SER A 47 4.49 9.35 -5.45
C SER A 47 4.82 9.61 -6.93
N LEU A 48 5.77 10.50 -7.23
CA LEU A 48 6.32 10.67 -8.58
C LEU A 48 7.00 9.39 -9.08
N MET A 49 7.78 8.73 -8.22
CA MET A 49 8.39 7.44 -8.54
C MET A 49 7.33 6.36 -8.85
N SER A 50 6.27 6.27 -8.04
CA SER A 50 5.12 5.38 -8.30
C SER A 50 4.45 5.68 -9.64
N LEU A 51 4.25 6.97 -9.97
CA LEU A 51 3.66 7.40 -11.24
C LEU A 51 4.50 6.98 -12.46
N LEU A 52 5.81 7.18 -12.38
CA LEU A 52 6.75 6.79 -13.43
C LEU A 52 6.83 5.25 -13.54
N GLY A 53 6.82 4.56 -12.40
CA GLY A 53 6.76 3.10 -12.32
C GLY A 53 5.53 2.54 -13.00
N ALA A 54 4.34 3.02 -12.63
CA ALA A 54 3.08 2.61 -13.25
C ALA A 54 3.07 2.85 -14.77
N ALA A 55 3.58 4.00 -15.22
CA ALA A 55 3.70 4.30 -16.65
C ALA A 55 4.66 3.35 -17.38
N TYR A 56 5.76 2.95 -16.73
CA TYR A 56 6.74 2.04 -17.29
C TYR A 56 6.24 0.58 -17.33
N ILE A 57 5.53 0.13 -16.30
CA ILE A 57 4.92 -1.20 -16.22
C ILE A 57 3.87 -1.38 -17.31
N LYS A 58 3.02 -0.36 -17.50
CA LYS A 58 1.98 -0.37 -18.53
C LYS A 58 2.50 -0.44 -19.97
N LYS A 59 3.76 -0.05 -20.20
CA LYS A 59 4.38 -0.13 -21.53
C LYS A 59 4.74 -1.57 -21.86
N GLN A 60 3.99 -2.19 -22.78
CA GLN A 60 4.27 -3.53 -23.29
C GLN A 60 5.65 -3.61 -23.95
N ASP A 61 6.41 -4.64 -23.57
CA ASP A 61 7.74 -4.95 -24.10
C ASP A 61 7.97 -6.47 -23.99
N GLU A 62 7.20 -7.23 -24.77
CA GLU A 62 7.17 -8.70 -24.68
C GLU A 62 8.51 -9.35 -25.06
N LYS A 63 9.35 -8.67 -25.85
CA LYS A 63 10.68 -9.18 -26.23
C LYS A 63 11.65 -9.23 -25.06
N ARG A 64 11.62 -8.21 -24.20
CA ARG A 64 12.50 -8.14 -23.01
C ARG A 64 11.82 -8.70 -21.76
N PHE A 65 10.50 -8.59 -21.68
CA PHE A 65 9.68 -8.98 -20.54
C PHE A 65 8.49 -9.83 -21.02
N PRO A 66 8.72 -11.12 -21.37
CA PRO A 66 7.67 -11.99 -21.91
C PRO A 66 6.51 -12.20 -20.92
N PHE A 67 6.79 -12.19 -19.62
CA PHE A 67 5.79 -12.33 -18.56
C PHE A 67 5.30 -10.97 -18.01
N GLY A 68 5.74 -9.85 -18.60
CA GLY A 68 5.40 -8.50 -18.15
C GLY A 68 6.33 -7.95 -17.07
N LYS A 69 5.96 -6.78 -16.51
CA LYS A 69 6.81 -5.97 -15.61
C LYS A 69 6.22 -5.80 -14.21
N GLU A 70 5.21 -6.59 -13.88
CA GLU A 70 4.40 -6.45 -12.66
C GLU A 70 5.23 -6.52 -11.38
N VAL A 71 6.33 -7.28 -11.37
CA VAL A 71 7.29 -7.39 -10.25
C VAL A 71 7.87 -6.02 -9.85
N LEU A 72 7.94 -5.05 -10.76
CA LEU A 72 8.44 -3.72 -10.45
C LEU A 72 7.53 -2.95 -9.49
N GLU A 73 6.22 -3.22 -9.49
CA GLU A 73 5.28 -2.57 -8.57
C GLU A 73 5.60 -2.84 -7.10
N PRO A 74 5.65 -4.09 -6.63
CA PRO A 74 5.99 -4.36 -5.23
C PRO A 74 7.42 -3.92 -4.88
N ILE A 75 8.38 -3.95 -5.81
CA ILE A 75 9.73 -3.43 -5.58
C ILE A 75 9.70 -1.91 -5.29
N ILE A 76 8.98 -1.14 -6.11
CA ILE A 76 8.85 0.32 -5.91
C ILE A 76 8.16 0.61 -4.58
N ILE A 77 7.14 -0.17 -4.21
CA ILE A 77 6.44 -0.05 -2.93
C ILE A 77 7.38 -0.37 -1.76
N ILE A 78 8.22 -1.42 -1.85
CA ILE A 78 9.23 -1.74 -0.83
C ILE A 78 10.19 -0.57 -0.64
N VAL A 79 10.74 -0.01 -1.73
CA VAL A 79 11.67 1.13 -1.67
C VAL A 79 10.99 2.33 -1.02
N LYS A 80 9.76 2.63 -1.44
CA LYS A 80 8.94 3.73 -0.89
C LYS A 80 8.80 3.63 0.63
N TYR A 81 8.32 2.49 1.12
CA TYR A 81 8.10 2.31 2.55
C TYR A 81 9.40 2.13 3.34
N SER A 82 10.49 1.66 2.72
CA SER A 82 11.80 1.62 3.37
C SER A 82 12.33 3.02 3.68
N ILE A 83 12.17 3.97 2.74
CA ILE A 83 12.55 5.36 2.95
C ILE A 83 11.71 5.99 4.07
N ILE A 84 10.39 5.74 4.07
CA ILE A 84 9.49 6.21 5.14
C ILE A 84 9.88 5.61 6.50
N LEU A 85 10.23 4.33 6.54
CA LEU A 85 10.66 3.67 7.78
C LEU A 85 11.92 4.33 8.36
N VAL A 86 12.92 4.61 7.52
CA VAL A 86 14.15 5.32 7.94
C VAL A 86 13.81 6.71 8.48
N LEU A 87 12.93 7.46 7.81
CA LEU A 87 12.48 8.77 8.25
C LEU A 87 11.83 8.71 9.65
N CYS A 88 10.95 7.73 9.90
CA CYS A 88 10.35 7.53 11.22
C CYS A 88 11.38 7.18 12.30
N ILE A 89 12.39 6.36 11.99
CA ILE A 89 13.46 6.01 12.94
C ILE A 89 14.30 7.24 13.29
N VAL A 90 14.65 8.07 12.29
CA VAL A 90 15.40 9.32 12.51
C VAL A 90 14.60 10.28 13.39
N ALA A 91 13.30 10.46 13.13
CA ALA A 91 12.43 11.32 13.94
C ALA A 91 12.25 10.80 15.37
N LEU A 92 12.19 9.48 15.55
CA LEU A 92 12.14 8.87 16.88
C LEU A 92 13.43 9.13 17.66
N ALA A 93 14.60 9.05 17.01
CA ALA A 93 15.88 9.35 17.65
C ALA A 93 16.01 10.85 18.00
N SER A 94 15.60 11.75 17.11
CA SER A 94 15.66 13.20 17.36
C SER A 94 14.73 13.65 18.47
N SER A 95 13.49 13.16 18.48
CA SER A 95 12.52 13.45 19.55
C SER A 95 12.95 12.90 20.90
N GLY A 96 13.56 11.71 20.93
CA GLY A 96 14.17 11.16 22.13
C GLY A 96 15.25 12.09 22.69
N TYR A 97 16.15 12.58 21.84
CA TYR A 97 17.19 13.53 22.23
C TYR A 97 16.60 14.84 22.80
N ASP A 98 15.63 15.44 22.11
CA ASP A 98 15.02 16.71 22.53
C ASP A 98 14.26 16.61 23.86
N LEU A 99 13.69 15.44 24.17
CA LEU A 99 13.06 15.16 25.46
C LEU A 99 14.09 15.19 26.61
N PHE A 100 15.33 14.73 26.37
CA PHE A 100 16.41 14.77 27.35
C PHE A 100 17.08 16.15 27.48
N THR A 101 17.01 17.02 26.47
CA THR A 101 17.64 18.36 26.49
C THR A 101 16.70 19.49 26.95
N GLY A 102 15.56 19.17 27.55
CA GLY A 102 14.67 20.16 28.18
C GLY A 102 13.49 20.65 27.33
N GLY A 103 13.18 19.97 26.21
CA GLY A 103 12.07 20.32 25.33
C GLY A 103 12.31 21.56 24.47
N ARG A 104 11.30 21.96 23.68
CA ARG A 104 11.31 23.20 22.89
C ARG A 104 10.01 23.97 23.07
N ALA A 105 10.13 25.27 23.34
CA ALA A 105 8.99 26.16 23.34
C ALA A 105 8.49 26.34 21.89
N VAL A 106 7.27 25.88 21.63
CA VAL A 106 6.55 26.05 20.37
C VAL A 106 5.39 27.00 20.64
N ASP A 107 5.13 27.96 19.75
CA ASP A 107 3.93 28.79 19.84
C ASP A 107 2.68 27.94 19.52
N PRO A 108 1.81 27.65 20.51
CA PRO A 108 0.69 26.74 20.32
C PRO A 108 -0.36 27.30 19.34
N GLY A 109 -0.48 28.62 19.23
CA GLY A 109 -1.52 29.26 18.43
C GLY A 109 -1.32 29.07 16.94
N TYR A 110 -0.11 29.34 16.44
CA TYR A 110 0.21 29.13 15.02
C TYR A 110 0.29 27.64 14.65
N ALA A 111 0.73 26.80 15.59
CA ALA A 111 0.77 25.35 15.41
C ALA A 111 -0.64 24.74 15.33
N LEU A 112 -1.58 25.25 16.13
CA LEU A 112 -2.99 24.84 16.09
C LEU A 112 -3.63 25.15 14.73
N VAL A 113 -3.43 26.36 14.19
CA VAL A 113 -3.96 26.74 12.86
C VAL A 113 -3.44 25.79 11.77
N TYR A 114 -2.14 25.50 11.78
CA TYR A 114 -1.54 24.54 10.86
C TYR A 114 -2.20 23.16 10.96
N SER A 115 -2.32 22.63 12.19
CA SER A 115 -2.85 21.28 12.42
C SER A 115 -4.32 21.12 12.00
N ILE A 116 -5.14 22.16 12.11
CA ILE A 116 -6.52 22.16 11.59
C ILE A 116 -6.50 22.05 10.07
N LEU A 117 -5.71 22.91 9.41
CA LEU A 117 -5.61 22.94 7.95
C LEU A 117 -5.04 21.63 7.38
N SER A 118 -3.99 21.08 7.99
CA SER A 118 -3.41 19.81 7.57
C SER A 118 -4.38 18.65 7.75
N THR A 119 -5.06 18.56 8.90
CA THR A 119 -6.03 17.48 9.16
C THR A 119 -7.18 17.47 8.17
N VAL A 120 -7.81 18.64 7.95
CA VAL A 120 -8.91 18.77 6.97
C VAL A 120 -8.40 18.46 5.57
N GLY A 121 -7.24 19.00 5.22
CA GLY A 121 -6.57 18.80 3.95
C GLY A 121 -6.31 17.33 3.63
N CYS A 122 -5.62 16.62 4.51
CA CYS A 122 -5.33 15.19 4.37
C CYS A 122 -6.61 14.35 4.31
N ALA A 123 -7.60 14.65 5.15
CA ALA A 123 -8.88 13.94 5.14
C ALA A 123 -9.63 14.09 3.81
N VAL A 124 -9.60 15.29 3.21
CA VAL A 124 -10.22 15.54 1.90
C VAL A 124 -9.53 14.72 0.81
N VAL A 125 -8.19 14.73 0.75
CA VAL A 125 -7.45 13.95 -0.26
C VAL A 125 -7.67 12.45 -0.06
N LEU A 126 -7.63 11.96 1.18
CA LEU A 126 -7.92 10.58 1.53
C LEU A 126 -9.34 10.16 1.09
N TYR A 127 -10.34 11.02 1.31
CA TYR A 127 -11.71 10.76 0.88
C TYR A 127 -11.79 10.61 -0.64
N PHE A 128 -11.15 11.51 -1.39
CA PHE A 128 -11.10 11.43 -2.85
C PHE A 128 -10.43 10.14 -3.34
N LEU A 129 -9.31 9.73 -2.73
CA LEU A 129 -8.62 8.47 -3.06
C LEU A 129 -9.48 7.24 -2.74
N SER A 130 -10.11 7.23 -1.56
CA SER A 130 -10.93 6.11 -1.08
C SER A 130 -12.15 5.83 -1.96
N GLN A 131 -12.78 6.89 -2.50
CA GLN A 131 -13.89 6.76 -3.43
C GLN A 131 -13.45 6.15 -4.78
N LYS A 132 -12.18 6.28 -5.17
CA LYS A 132 -11.65 5.76 -6.44
C LYS A 132 -11.07 4.35 -6.36
N LYS A 133 -10.60 3.90 -5.18
CA LYS A 133 -10.16 2.51 -4.96
C LYS A 133 -11.24 1.48 -5.32
N LYS A 134 -12.52 1.81 -5.12
CA LYS A 134 -13.64 0.94 -5.52
C LYS A 134 -13.63 0.55 -7.00
N THR A 135 -12.84 1.23 -7.84
CA THR A 135 -12.78 1.02 -9.30
C THR A 135 -11.41 0.59 -9.84
N SER A 136 -10.38 0.42 -9.01
CA SER A 136 -9.03 0.03 -9.46
C SER A 136 -8.27 -0.73 -8.37
N GLN A 137 -7.60 -1.83 -8.74
CA GLN A 137 -6.87 -2.72 -7.82
C GLN A 137 -5.35 -2.52 -7.82
N SER A 138 -4.85 -1.40 -8.36
CA SER A 138 -3.42 -1.07 -8.38
C SER A 138 -2.84 -0.96 -6.97
N GLY A 139 -1.73 -1.66 -6.74
CA GLY A 139 -0.98 -1.58 -5.47
C GLY A 139 -0.39 -0.19 -5.24
N PHE A 140 -0.12 0.59 -6.30
CA PHE A 140 0.27 2.00 -6.14
C PHE A 140 -0.86 2.82 -5.52
N ILE A 141 -2.10 2.68 -5.99
CA ILE A 141 -3.25 3.40 -5.42
C ILE A 141 -3.47 2.98 -3.97
N GLU A 142 -3.35 1.68 -3.66
CA GLU A 142 -3.45 1.20 -2.29
C GLU A 142 -2.35 1.78 -1.39
N ALA A 143 -1.11 1.83 -1.87
CA ALA A 143 0.00 2.44 -1.15
C ALA A 143 -0.24 3.94 -0.90
N GLU A 144 -0.66 4.70 -1.91
CA GLU A 144 -1.03 6.11 -1.73
C GLU A 144 -2.16 6.27 -0.72
N GLN A 145 -3.22 5.46 -0.79
CA GLN A 145 -4.34 5.56 0.15
C GLN A 145 -3.92 5.28 1.59
N LYS A 146 -3.13 4.22 1.83
CA LYS A 146 -2.64 3.91 3.19
C LYS A 146 -1.71 4.99 3.71
N GLN A 147 -0.92 5.61 2.84
CA GLN A 147 -0.10 6.76 3.20
C GLN A 147 -0.98 7.94 3.62
N TRP A 148 -1.93 8.38 2.79
CA TRP A 148 -2.82 9.49 3.14
C TRP A 148 -3.68 9.22 4.38
N LEU A 149 -4.02 7.94 4.64
CA LEU A 149 -4.67 7.54 5.89
C LEU A 149 -3.74 7.81 7.09
N MET A 150 -2.47 7.43 6.98
CA MET A 150 -1.48 7.71 8.01
C MET A 150 -1.29 9.22 8.20
N ASP A 151 -1.20 9.99 7.11
CA ASP A 151 -1.02 11.44 7.15
C ASP A 151 -2.21 12.14 7.82
N THR A 152 -3.43 11.65 7.57
CA THR A 152 -4.65 12.13 8.22
C THR A 152 -4.68 11.81 9.71
N LEU A 153 -4.33 10.58 10.10
CA LEU A 153 -4.26 10.17 11.50
C LEU A 153 -3.18 10.96 12.25
N LEU A 154 -2.04 11.18 11.62
CA LEU A 154 -0.92 11.95 12.13
C LEU A 154 -1.32 13.40 12.35
N SER A 155 -1.89 14.05 11.33
CA SER A 155 -2.40 15.42 11.43
C SER A 155 -3.45 15.55 12.54
N GLY A 156 -4.36 14.58 12.66
CA GLY A 156 -5.36 14.55 13.73
C GLY A 156 -4.74 14.41 15.13
N ALA A 157 -3.71 13.58 15.28
CA ALA A 157 -2.98 13.43 16.55
C ALA A 157 -2.26 14.74 16.93
N VAL A 158 -1.63 15.39 15.95
CA VAL A 158 -0.97 16.70 16.12
C VAL A 158 -1.98 17.78 16.52
N LEU A 159 -3.16 17.80 15.89
CA LEU A 159 -4.25 18.71 16.23
C LEU A 159 -4.69 18.54 17.68
N VAL A 160 -4.94 17.30 18.12
CA VAL A 160 -5.31 17.01 19.52
C VAL A 160 -4.21 17.43 20.48
N GLY A 161 -2.94 17.17 20.13
CA GLY A 161 -1.81 17.55 20.99
C GLY A 161 -1.60 19.06 21.11
N PHE A 162 -1.73 19.83 20.02
CA PHE A 162 -1.64 21.30 20.10
C PHE A 162 -2.88 21.95 20.72
N LEU A 163 -4.07 21.36 20.59
CA LEU A 163 -5.25 21.74 21.38
C LEU A 163 -4.95 21.60 22.87
N GLY A 164 -4.39 20.46 23.28
CA GLY A 164 -3.94 20.22 24.65
C GLY A 164 -2.88 21.22 25.11
N ALA A 165 -1.87 21.47 24.27
CA ALA A 165 -0.82 22.46 24.55
C ALA A 165 -1.37 23.87 24.77
N THR A 166 -2.35 24.27 23.95
CA THR A 166 -3.01 25.57 24.06
C THR A 166 -3.76 25.68 25.39
N ILE A 167 -4.52 24.65 25.79
CA ILE A 167 -5.23 24.64 27.07
C ILE A 167 -4.25 24.72 28.25
N VAL A 168 -3.18 23.91 28.22
CA VAL A 168 -2.15 23.86 29.28
C VAL A 168 -1.41 25.19 29.39
N SER A 169 -1.22 25.92 28.28
CA SER A 169 -0.55 27.22 28.28
C SER A 169 -1.24 28.29 29.12
N TYR A 170 -2.57 28.20 29.29
CA TYR A 170 -3.34 29.10 30.15
C TYR A 170 -3.40 28.65 31.63
N THR A 171 -2.70 27.58 31.99
CA THR A 171 -2.66 27.03 33.35
C THR A 171 -1.30 27.21 34.01
N GLN A 172 -1.22 26.92 35.31
CA GLN A 172 0.03 26.88 36.09
C GLN A 172 1.09 25.91 35.56
N TYR A 173 0.74 25.04 34.61
CA TYR A 173 1.61 24.02 34.02
C TYR A 173 2.27 24.45 32.70
N ALA A 174 2.29 25.75 32.38
CA ALA A 174 2.87 26.28 31.14
C ALA A 174 4.32 25.81 30.87
N ALA A 175 5.11 25.54 31.91
CA ALA A 175 6.46 25.00 31.78
C ALA A 175 6.52 23.62 31.08
N TYR A 176 5.44 22.84 31.11
CA TYR A 176 5.38 21.51 30.48
C TYR A 176 5.02 21.56 28.99
N VAL A 177 4.56 22.71 28.47
CA VAL A 177 4.19 22.89 27.05
C VAL A 177 5.39 22.59 26.13
N ALA A 178 6.60 22.90 26.58
CA ALA A 178 7.83 22.67 25.82
C ALA A 178 8.12 21.18 25.51
N TYR A 179 7.51 20.26 26.26
CA TYR A 179 7.69 18.81 26.07
C TYR A 179 6.63 18.18 25.18
N ILE A 180 5.54 18.89 24.89
CA ILE A 180 4.41 18.35 24.14
C ILE A 180 4.82 18.05 22.68
N ASP A 181 5.55 18.95 22.02
CA ASP A 181 6.01 18.76 20.64
C ASP A 181 6.96 17.54 20.48
N PRO A 182 8.05 17.40 21.26
CA PRO A 182 8.88 16.20 21.22
C PRO A 182 8.13 14.91 21.59
N LEU A 183 7.22 14.96 22.57
CA LEU A 183 6.44 13.78 22.97
C LEU A 183 5.49 13.33 21.86
N MET A 184 4.86 14.28 21.15
CA MET A 184 4.03 13.97 19.98
C MET A 184 4.85 13.30 18.89
N VAL A 185 6.01 13.86 18.53
CA VAL A 185 6.91 13.26 17.52
C VAL A 185 7.27 11.83 17.91
N LEU A 186 7.60 11.58 19.18
CA LEU A 186 7.95 10.25 19.67
C LEU A 186 6.80 9.25 19.54
N LEU A 187 5.61 9.60 20.04
CA LEU A 187 4.43 8.73 19.99
C LEU A 187 3.99 8.44 18.55
N VAL A 188 3.97 9.48 17.72
CA VAL A 188 3.57 9.39 16.33
C VAL A 188 4.57 8.57 15.53
N SER A 189 5.88 8.80 15.70
CA SER A 189 6.92 8.02 15.02
C SER A 189 6.81 6.54 15.36
N LEU A 190 6.60 6.19 16.64
CA LEU A 190 6.38 4.80 17.07
C LEU A 190 5.15 4.16 16.41
N TYR A 191 4.03 4.89 16.36
CA TYR A 191 2.82 4.40 15.70
C TYR A 191 3.04 4.19 14.20
N CYS A 192 3.73 5.15 13.55
CA CYS A 192 4.04 5.12 12.13
C CYS A 192 4.94 3.95 11.72
N LEU A 193 5.79 3.39 12.61
CA LEU A 193 6.66 2.25 12.25
C LEU A 193 5.89 1.02 11.74
N LYS A 194 4.65 0.80 12.23
CA LYS A 194 3.87 -0.39 11.89
C LYS A 194 3.50 -0.45 10.42
N LEU A 195 3.07 0.67 9.83
CA LEU A 195 2.54 0.68 8.47
C LEU A 195 3.63 0.36 7.41
N PRO A 196 4.79 1.04 7.38
CA PRO A 196 5.88 0.71 6.48
C PRO A 196 6.36 -0.72 6.64
N TYR A 197 6.47 -1.22 7.88
CA TYR A 197 6.85 -2.62 8.12
C TYR A 197 5.88 -3.61 7.47
N VAL A 198 4.57 -3.43 7.67
CA VAL A 198 3.54 -4.29 7.06
C VAL A 198 3.60 -4.20 5.53
N MET A 199 3.72 -3.00 4.97
CA MET A 199 3.78 -2.81 3.52
C MET A 199 5.02 -3.45 2.91
N ILE A 200 6.19 -3.29 3.54
CA ILE A 200 7.43 -3.94 3.10
C ILE A 200 7.26 -5.46 3.14
N ARG A 201 6.78 -6.01 4.27
CA ARG A 201 6.56 -7.45 4.42
C ARG A 201 5.63 -7.99 3.33
N ASP A 202 4.47 -7.36 3.12
CA ASP A 202 3.47 -7.83 2.17
C ASP A 202 3.98 -7.79 0.74
N ASN A 203 4.71 -6.74 0.36
CA ASN A 203 5.29 -6.63 -0.98
C ASN A 203 6.51 -7.54 -1.18
N ILE A 204 7.30 -7.84 -0.13
CA ILE A 204 8.34 -8.88 -0.22
C ILE A 204 7.71 -10.25 -0.50
N ARG A 205 6.56 -10.56 0.13
CA ARG A 205 5.83 -11.79 -0.14
C ARG A 205 5.37 -11.89 -1.60
N GLU A 206 4.95 -10.76 -2.20
CA GLU A 206 4.62 -10.72 -3.63
C GLU A 206 5.86 -10.92 -4.52
N VAL A 207 7.00 -10.30 -4.19
CA VAL A 207 8.27 -10.51 -4.93
C VAL A 207 8.73 -11.96 -4.86
N LEU A 208 8.47 -12.65 -3.74
CA LEU A 208 8.75 -14.07 -3.55
C LEU A 208 7.66 -14.99 -4.12
N GLU A 209 6.70 -14.45 -4.88
CA GLU A 209 5.60 -15.17 -5.52
C GLU A 209 4.79 -16.05 -4.54
N MET A 210 4.63 -15.58 -3.30
CA MET A 210 3.80 -16.27 -2.33
C MET A 210 2.33 -16.28 -2.74
N SER A 211 1.60 -17.25 -2.20
CA SER A 211 0.17 -17.40 -2.45
C SER A 211 -0.63 -16.12 -2.14
N PRO A 212 -1.68 -15.83 -2.93
CA PRO A 212 -2.55 -14.68 -2.70
C PRO A 212 -3.28 -14.76 -1.35
N ALA A 213 -3.98 -13.69 -0.98
CA ALA A 213 -4.78 -13.65 0.23
C ALA A 213 -5.76 -14.83 0.32
N GLN A 214 -5.90 -15.42 1.52
CA GLN A 214 -6.66 -16.65 1.75
C GLN A 214 -8.07 -16.67 1.11
N PRO A 215 -8.89 -15.60 1.14
CA PRO A 215 -10.21 -15.65 0.52
C PRO A 215 -10.17 -15.95 -0.98
N LEU A 216 -9.21 -15.37 -1.70
CA LEU A 216 -9.02 -15.60 -3.13
C LEU A 216 -8.47 -17.00 -3.40
N GLN A 217 -7.50 -17.43 -2.60
CA GLN A 217 -6.92 -18.78 -2.71
C GLN A 217 -7.98 -19.86 -2.49
N THR A 218 -8.77 -19.76 -1.42
CA THR A 218 -9.84 -20.70 -1.11
C THR A 218 -10.91 -20.74 -2.20
N HIS A 219 -11.25 -19.57 -2.78
CA HIS A 219 -12.20 -19.51 -3.89
C HIS A 219 -11.70 -20.28 -5.12
N ILE A 220 -10.42 -20.11 -5.50
CA ILE A 220 -9.81 -20.83 -6.62
C ILE A 220 -9.73 -22.33 -6.34
N LEU A 221 -9.27 -22.73 -5.15
CA LEU A 221 -9.14 -24.15 -4.78
C LEU A 221 -10.49 -24.86 -4.82
N LYS A 222 -11.55 -24.22 -4.30
CA LYS A 222 -12.90 -24.79 -4.33
C LYS A 222 -13.41 -24.97 -5.77
N LEU A 223 -13.16 -24.00 -6.64
CA LEU A 223 -13.52 -24.09 -8.06
C LEU A 223 -12.81 -25.25 -8.77
N VAL A 224 -11.53 -25.46 -8.47
CA VAL A 224 -10.75 -26.58 -9.01
C VAL A 224 -11.30 -27.92 -8.50
N GLU A 225 -11.57 -28.04 -7.20
CA GLU A 225 -12.13 -29.26 -6.58
C GLU A 225 -13.51 -29.63 -7.16
N GLU A 226 -14.38 -28.63 -7.39
CA GLU A 226 -15.67 -28.82 -8.07
C GLU A 226 -15.48 -29.33 -9.51
N THR A 227 -14.43 -28.89 -10.19
CA THR A 227 -14.12 -29.27 -11.57
C THR A 227 -13.52 -30.69 -11.62
N GLU A 228 -12.61 -31.01 -10.71
CA GLU A 228 -12.05 -32.35 -10.49
C GLU A 228 -13.16 -33.38 -10.32
N THR A 229 -14.11 -33.09 -9.43
CA THR A 229 -15.25 -33.96 -9.13
C THR A 229 -16.19 -34.11 -10.34
N LYS A 230 -16.51 -33.01 -11.02
CA LYS A 230 -17.44 -33.00 -12.17
C LYS A 230 -16.94 -33.90 -13.31
N TYR A 231 -15.64 -33.83 -13.60
CA TYR A 231 -15.00 -34.55 -14.71
C TYR A 231 -14.32 -35.86 -14.32
N ARG A 232 -14.31 -36.21 -13.02
CA ARG A 232 -13.69 -37.43 -12.47
C ARG A 232 -12.19 -37.51 -12.77
N PHE A 233 -11.49 -36.41 -12.55
CA PHE A 233 -10.03 -36.43 -12.55
C PHE A 233 -9.52 -37.13 -11.29
N VAL A 234 -8.32 -37.71 -11.38
CA VAL A 234 -7.71 -38.48 -10.28
C VAL A 234 -7.25 -37.55 -9.16
N GLU A 235 -6.66 -36.43 -9.55
CA GLU A 235 -6.09 -35.43 -8.66
C GLU A 235 -5.94 -34.10 -9.42
N SER A 236 -5.95 -32.99 -8.70
CA SER A 236 -5.54 -31.69 -9.20
C SER A 236 -4.40 -31.09 -8.37
N VAL A 237 -3.43 -30.48 -9.04
CA VAL A 237 -2.39 -29.65 -8.42
C VAL A 237 -2.64 -28.21 -8.80
N THR A 238 -2.79 -27.33 -7.81
CA THR A 238 -3.07 -25.91 -8.05
C THR A 238 -1.99 -25.05 -7.41
N ARG A 239 -1.36 -24.20 -8.22
CA ARG A 239 -0.38 -23.20 -7.79
C ARG A 239 -0.93 -21.82 -8.11
N THR A 240 -0.91 -20.94 -7.12
CA THR A 240 -1.37 -19.56 -7.28
C THR A 240 -0.38 -18.60 -6.66
N SER A 241 -0.06 -17.53 -7.37
CA SER A 241 0.77 -16.42 -6.89
C SER A 241 0.24 -15.10 -7.42
N LYS A 242 0.45 -14.01 -6.66
CA LYS A 242 0.02 -12.67 -7.03
C LYS A 242 1.21 -11.74 -7.03
N VAL A 243 1.36 -10.99 -8.12
CA VAL A 243 2.42 -10.00 -8.30
C VAL A 243 1.81 -8.75 -8.94
N GLY A 244 1.78 -7.64 -8.22
CA GLY A 244 1.18 -6.40 -8.73
C GLY A 244 -0.30 -6.59 -9.10
N GLU A 245 -0.72 -6.20 -10.31
CA GLU A 245 -2.09 -6.42 -10.78
C GLU A 245 -2.31 -7.80 -11.44
N LYS A 246 -1.28 -8.66 -11.49
CA LYS A 246 -1.35 -9.96 -12.15
C LYS A 246 -1.46 -11.11 -11.15
N LEU A 247 -2.36 -12.03 -11.46
CA LEU A 247 -2.60 -13.26 -10.71
C LEU A 247 -2.22 -14.45 -11.58
N TYR A 248 -1.17 -15.18 -11.19
CA TYR A 248 -0.76 -16.41 -11.83
C TYR A 248 -1.54 -17.57 -11.22
N ILE A 249 -2.17 -18.35 -12.09
CA ILE A 249 -2.97 -19.52 -11.73
C ILE A 249 -2.51 -20.65 -12.64
N GLU A 250 -1.86 -21.65 -12.05
CA GLU A 250 -1.51 -22.89 -12.72
C GLU A 250 -2.32 -24.02 -12.10
N ILE A 251 -3.03 -24.75 -12.95
CA ILE A 251 -3.86 -25.88 -12.56
C ILE A 251 -3.47 -27.07 -13.42
N ASP A 252 -3.01 -28.13 -12.80
CA ASP A 252 -2.65 -29.38 -13.45
C ASP A 252 -3.67 -30.45 -13.04
N PHE A 253 -4.51 -30.89 -13.97
CA PHE A 253 -5.41 -32.01 -13.75
C PHE A 253 -4.72 -33.31 -14.17
N ILE A 254 -4.79 -34.32 -13.31
CA ILE A 254 -4.25 -35.66 -13.56
C ILE A 254 -5.40 -36.58 -13.98
N LEU A 255 -5.26 -37.19 -15.15
CA LEU A 255 -6.31 -37.97 -15.80
C LEU A 255 -5.96 -39.45 -15.83
N ASP A 256 -7.00 -40.27 -15.88
CA ASP A 256 -6.95 -41.69 -16.15
C ASP A 256 -7.94 -42.05 -17.26
N PRO A 257 -8.01 -43.32 -17.71
CA PRO A 257 -9.01 -43.75 -18.70
C PRO A 257 -10.48 -43.61 -18.24
N SER A 258 -10.74 -43.39 -16.95
CA SER A 258 -12.10 -43.25 -16.40
C SER A 258 -12.59 -41.79 -16.36
N SER A 259 -11.66 -40.84 -16.54
CA SER A 259 -11.92 -39.41 -16.62
C SER A 259 -12.84 -39.07 -17.81
N LYS A 260 -13.77 -38.15 -17.61
CA LYS A 260 -14.82 -37.81 -18.59
C LYS A 260 -14.34 -36.99 -19.79
N ALA A 261 -13.17 -36.37 -19.70
CA ALA A 261 -12.61 -35.53 -20.75
C ALA A 261 -11.26 -36.10 -21.21
N GLN A 262 -11.19 -36.59 -22.44
CA GLN A 262 -10.03 -37.29 -23.00
C GLN A 262 -9.45 -36.58 -24.22
N THR A 263 -10.25 -35.74 -24.88
CA THR A 263 -9.85 -35.04 -26.10
C THR A 263 -9.40 -33.61 -25.80
N VAL A 264 -8.49 -33.08 -26.63
CA VAL A 264 -8.02 -31.69 -26.53
C VAL A 264 -9.19 -30.70 -26.58
N ARG A 265 -10.21 -30.99 -27.38
CA ARG A 265 -11.41 -30.14 -27.47
C ARG A 265 -12.17 -30.07 -26.15
N GLU A 266 -12.37 -31.19 -25.47
CA GLU A 266 -13.03 -31.22 -24.16
C GLU A 266 -12.19 -30.50 -23.10
N HIS A 267 -10.86 -30.63 -23.17
CA HIS A 267 -9.94 -29.88 -22.30
C HIS A 267 -10.06 -28.37 -22.51
N ASP A 268 -10.20 -27.91 -23.76
CA ASP A 268 -10.42 -26.50 -24.08
C ASP A 268 -11.78 -25.98 -23.58
N GLU A 269 -12.83 -26.82 -23.65
CA GLU A 269 -14.14 -26.49 -23.08
C GLU A 269 -14.07 -26.31 -21.55
N ILE A 270 -13.27 -27.14 -20.86
CA ILE A 270 -13.02 -27.01 -19.42
C ILE A 270 -12.23 -25.73 -19.10
N ARG A 271 -11.21 -25.40 -19.90
CA ARG A 271 -10.44 -24.16 -19.77
C ARG A 271 -11.36 -22.94 -19.80
N GLU A 272 -12.27 -22.91 -20.76
CA GLU A 272 -13.22 -21.82 -20.89
C GLU A 272 -14.22 -21.80 -19.72
N GLU A 273 -14.72 -22.95 -19.28
CA GLU A 273 -15.58 -23.02 -18.08
C GLU A 273 -14.90 -22.42 -16.83
N ILE A 274 -13.64 -22.79 -16.58
CA ILE A 274 -12.85 -22.26 -15.45
C ILE A 274 -12.67 -20.74 -15.61
N ASN A 275 -12.28 -20.28 -16.79
CA ASN A 275 -12.08 -18.85 -17.06
C ASN A 275 -13.36 -18.03 -16.84
N LEU A 276 -14.51 -18.56 -17.28
CA LEU A 276 -15.84 -17.98 -17.09
C LEU A 276 -16.23 -17.90 -15.60
N LYS A 277 -15.96 -18.96 -14.83
CA LYS A 277 -16.26 -19.01 -13.39
C LYS A 277 -15.35 -18.08 -12.57
N MET A 278 -14.19 -17.72 -13.09
CA MET A 278 -13.26 -16.75 -12.48
C MET A 278 -13.46 -15.30 -12.97
N LYS A 279 -14.59 -14.95 -13.59
CA LYS A 279 -14.83 -13.60 -14.17
C LYS A 279 -14.97 -12.48 -13.13
N ASP A 280 -15.38 -12.82 -11.92
CA ASP A 280 -15.50 -11.93 -10.76
C ASP A 280 -14.14 -11.57 -10.13
N ILE A 281 -13.08 -12.32 -10.45
CA ILE A 281 -11.72 -12.03 -10.02
C ILE A 281 -11.18 -10.84 -10.83
N HIS A 282 -11.15 -9.66 -10.20
CA HIS A 282 -10.72 -8.39 -10.78
C HIS A 282 -9.19 -8.20 -10.85
N TYR A 283 -8.46 -9.23 -11.25
CA TYR A 283 -7.02 -9.18 -11.56
C TYR A 283 -6.76 -9.51 -13.02
N THR A 284 -5.60 -9.11 -13.54
CA THR A 284 -5.11 -9.65 -14.82
C THR A 284 -4.71 -11.10 -14.59
N LYS A 285 -5.52 -12.04 -15.04
CA LYS A 285 -5.30 -13.47 -14.85
C LYS A 285 -4.30 -14.01 -15.88
N TRP A 286 -3.24 -14.65 -15.40
CA TRP A 286 -2.42 -15.55 -16.19
C TRP A 286 -2.82 -16.98 -15.83
N LEU A 287 -3.79 -17.52 -16.59
CA LEU A 287 -4.37 -18.84 -16.34
C LEU A 287 -3.74 -19.88 -17.25
N THR A 288 -3.09 -20.88 -16.65
CA THR A 288 -2.60 -22.07 -17.34
C THR A 288 -3.31 -23.28 -16.77
N VAL A 289 -3.97 -24.06 -17.63
CA VAL A 289 -4.61 -25.32 -17.24
C VAL A 289 -4.01 -26.44 -18.08
N SER A 290 -3.33 -27.35 -17.43
CA SER A 290 -2.72 -28.54 -18.01
C SER A 290 -3.55 -29.78 -17.71
N PHE A 291 -3.46 -30.76 -18.60
CA PHE A 291 -4.08 -32.06 -18.47
C PHE A 291 -3.01 -33.11 -18.77
N THR A 292 -2.70 -33.98 -17.80
CA THR A 292 -1.64 -34.99 -17.93
C THR A 292 -2.10 -36.34 -17.39
N GLN A 293 -1.59 -37.43 -17.97
CA GLN A 293 -1.77 -38.77 -17.41
C GLN A 293 -0.67 -39.13 -16.40
N ASP A 294 0.49 -38.48 -16.49
CA ASP A 294 1.64 -38.74 -15.63
C ASP A 294 1.81 -37.57 -14.65
N ARG A 295 1.71 -37.89 -13.37
CA ARG A 295 1.82 -36.93 -12.26
C ARG A 295 3.13 -36.15 -12.25
N LYS A 296 4.21 -36.66 -12.86
CA LYS A 296 5.50 -35.94 -12.89
C LYS A 296 5.45 -34.61 -13.66
N TRP A 297 4.45 -34.45 -14.52
CA TRP A 297 4.22 -33.22 -15.30
C TRP A 297 3.28 -32.24 -14.60
N ALA A 298 2.74 -32.61 -13.43
CA ALA A 298 1.89 -31.79 -12.58
C ALA A 298 2.67 -31.16 -11.42
#